data_AF-A0A0G1VGA1-F1
#
_entry.id   AF-A0A0G1VGA1-F1
#
_cell.length_a   1.000
_cell.length_b   1.000
_cell.length_c   1.000
_cell.angle_alpha   90.00
_cell.angle_beta   90.00
_cell.angle_gamma   90.00
#
_symmetry.space_group_name_H-M   'P 1'
#
loop_
_entity.id
_entity.type
_entity.pdbx_description
1 polymer ?
#
loop_
_entity_poly.entity_id
_entity_poly.type
_entity_poly.pdbx_seq_one_letter_code
_entity_poly.pdbx_strand_id
1 'polypeptide(L)'
;MLTGLVFVAASGVWNVYQKERESAALRAQVESEYAELRERETQLKKDIARLSTDRGMEEALRKQYALAEEGEGLIIIVEPPAAEPVHATSSVREWFENVFNWW
;
A
#
# COMPACT_ATOMS: atom_id res chain seq x y z
N MET A 1 35.62 57.84 -13.46
CA MET A 1 34.51 57.09 -14.08
C MET A 1 34.65 55.57 -13.93
N LEU A 2 35.82 54.97 -14.21
CA LEU A 2 36.03 53.52 -14.12
C LEU A 2 35.76 52.91 -12.72
N THR A 3 36.15 53.58 -11.64
CA THR A 3 35.98 53.09 -10.26
C THR A 3 34.51 52.96 -9.86
N GLY A 4 33.65 53.91 -10.27
CA GLY A 4 32.21 53.85 -10.01
C GLY A 4 31.53 52.70 -10.75
N LEU A 5 31.98 52.40 -11.97
CA LEU A 5 31.45 51.30 -12.79
C LEU A 5 31.80 49.93 -12.17
N VAL A 6 33.03 49.78 -11.67
CA VAL A 6 33.47 48.58 -10.93
C VAL A 6 32.66 48.41 -9.64
N PHE A 7 32.40 49.48 -8.91
CA PHE A 7 31.61 49.42 -7.68
C PHE A 7 30.16 48.96 -7.94
N VAL A 8 29.53 49.50 -8.97
CA VAL A 8 28.17 49.08 -9.38
C VAL A 8 28.17 47.62 -9.83
N ALA A 9 29.14 47.19 -10.65
CA ALA A 9 29.26 45.80 -11.07
C ALA A 9 29.46 44.84 -9.88
N ALA A 10 30.34 45.18 -8.94
CA ALA A 10 30.59 44.37 -7.75
C ALA A 10 29.34 44.25 -6.87
N SER A 11 28.61 45.35 -6.66
CA SER A 11 27.35 45.35 -5.89
C SER A 11 26.26 44.50 -6.58
N GLY A 12 26.18 44.53 -7.91
CA GLY A 12 25.24 43.72 -8.68
C GLY A 12 25.52 42.23 -8.56
N VAL A 13 26.80 41.82 -8.71
CA VAL A 13 27.22 40.43 -8.55
C VAL A 13 26.94 39.94 -7.13
N TRP A 14 27.22 40.75 -6.11
CA TRP A 14 26.94 40.39 -4.72
C TRP A 14 25.45 40.18 -4.46
N ASN A 15 24.60 41.06 -4.99
CA ASN A 15 23.16 40.98 -4.80
C ASN A 15 22.55 39.75 -5.51
N VAL A 16 23.03 39.44 -6.72
CA VAL A 16 22.63 38.22 -7.44
C VAL A 16 23.08 36.97 -6.69
N TYR A 17 24.30 36.95 -6.17
CA TYR A 17 24.83 35.82 -5.40
C TYR A 17 24.02 35.56 -4.12
N GLN A 18 23.63 36.63 -3.39
CA GLN A 18 22.78 36.47 -2.21
C GLN A 18 21.39 35.95 -2.57
N LYS A 19 20.76 36.50 -3.62
CA LYS A 19 19.44 36.04 -4.08
C LYS A 19 19.43 34.59 -4.54
N GLU A 20 20.51 34.13 -5.17
CA GLU A 20 20.65 32.74 -5.59
C GLU A 20 20.68 31.81 -4.37
N ARG A 21 21.49 32.14 -3.36
CA ARG A 21 21.56 31.36 -2.11
C ARG A 21 20.25 31.34 -1.35
N GLU A 22 19.58 32.49 -1.23
CA GLU A 22 18.25 32.57 -0.60
C GLU A 22 17.22 31.74 -1.36
N SER A 23 17.23 31.82 -2.70
CA SER A 23 16.33 31.03 -3.55
C SER A 23 16.59 29.53 -3.42
N ALA A 24 17.85 29.11 -3.34
CA ALA A 24 18.23 27.72 -3.14
C ALA A 24 17.77 27.20 -1.78
N ALA A 25 17.95 27.98 -0.71
CA ALA A 25 17.49 27.64 0.63
C ALA A 25 15.96 27.54 0.71
N LEU A 26 15.25 28.53 0.16
CA LEU A 26 13.79 28.53 0.11
C LEU A 26 13.25 27.35 -0.70
N ARG A 27 13.89 27.05 -1.83
CA ARG A 27 13.52 25.90 -2.66
C ARG A 27 13.68 24.58 -1.91
N ALA A 28 14.77 24.41 -1.18
CA ALA A 28 14.98 23.21 -0.36
C ALA A 28 13.92 23.07 0.74
N GLN A 29 13.55 24.17 1.39
CA GLN A 29 12.49 24.18 2.40
C GLN A 29 11.14 23.81 1.79
N VAL A 30 10.73 24.46 0.70
CA VAL A 30 9.46 24.19 0.03
C VAL A 30 9.39 22.75 -0.49
N GLU A 31 10.49 22.21 -1.02
CA GLU A 31 10.54 20.81 -1.47
C GLU A 31 10.35 19.84 -0.29
N SER A 32 10.94 20.14 0.87
CA SER A 32 10.77 19.31 2.07
C SER A 32 9.33 19.34 2.60
N GLU A 33 8.72 20.53 2.66
CA GLU A 33 7.32 20.69 3.09
C GLU A 33 6.37 20.01 2.09
N TYR A 34 6.66 20.12 0.79
CA TYR A 34 5.90 19.44 -0.26
C TYR A 34 5.96 17.93 -0.13
N ALA A 35 7.15 17.36 0.12
CA ALA A 35 7.33 15.93 0.32
C ALA A 35 6.55 15.43 1.54
N GLU A 36 6.62 16.14 2.67
CA GLU A 36 5.87 15.83 3.88
C GLU A 36 4.35 15.88 3.65
N LEU A 37 3.86 16.94 3.00
CA LEU A 37 2.45 17.08 2.67
C LEU A 37 1.96 15.96 1.74
N ARG A 38 2.77 15.57 0.76
CA ARG A 38 2.43 14.51 -0.18
C ARG A 38 2.41 13.13 0.47
N GLU A 39 3.30 12.88 1.42
CA GLU A 39 3.24 11.67 2.24
C GLU A 39 1.97 11.65 3.10
N ARG A 40 1.64 12.75 3.78
CA ARG A 40 0.40 12.88 4.56
C ARG A 40 -0.84 12.68 3.71
N GLU A 41 -0.89 13.27 2.53
CA GLU A 41 -1.98 13.10 1.57
C GLU A 41 -2.15 11.62 1.18
N THR A 42 -1.04 10.93 0.90
CA THR A 42 -1.04 9.51 0.54
C THR A 42 -1.57 8.65 1.68
N GLN A 43 -1.15 8.94 2.92
CA GLN A 43 -1.59 8.23 4.11
C GLN A 43 -3.08 8.46 4.35
N LEU A 44 -3.54 9.70 4.29
CA LEU A 44 -4.96 10.05 4.43
C LEU A 44 -5.82 9.37 3.35
N LYS A 45 -5.36 9.31 2.10
CA LYS A 45 -6.07 8.60 1.03
C LYS A 45 -6.20 7.11 1.32
N LYS A 46 -5.15 6.47 1.85
CA LYS A 46 -5.21 5.07 2.27
C LYS A 46 -6.17 4.86 3.43
N ASP A 47 -6.17 5.77 4.40
CA ASP A 47 -7.08 5.70 5.55
C ASP A 47 -8.54 5.87 5.13
N ILE A 48 -8.83 6.84 4.24
CA ILE A 48 -10.17 7.03 3.66
C ILE A 48 -10.59 5.77 2.89
N ALA A 49 -9.71 5.22 2.05
CA ALA A 49 -10.01 3.99 1.32
C ALA A 49 -10.32 2.83 2.26
N ARG A 50 -9.56 2.67 3.35
CA ARG A 50 -9.82 1.66 4.37
C ARG A 50 -11.18 1.88 5.03
N LEU A 51 -11.47 3.10 5.48
CA LEU A 51 -12.73 3.46 6.14
C LEU A 51 -13.96 3.35 5.21
N SER A 52 -13.77 3.44 3.90
CA SER A 52 -14.85 3.27 2.92
C SER A 52 -15.29 1.82 2.69
N THR A 53 -14.54 0.85 3.23
CA THR A 53 -14.92 -0.57 3.20
C THR A 53 -15.76 -0.95 4.41
N ASP A 54 -16.70 -1.88 4.24
CA ASP A 54 -17.55 -2.36 5.34
C ASP A 54 -16.72 -2.84 6.54
N ARG A 55 -15.66 -3.62 6.28
CA ARG A 55 -14.71 -4.10 7.30
C ARG A 55 -13.97 -2.96 7.99
N GLY A 56 -13.47 -1.98 7.23
CA GLY A 56 -12.71 -0.87 7.82
C GLY A 56 -13.59 0.08 8.64
N MET A 57 -14.85 0.26 8.24
CA MET A 57 -15.85 0.99 9.02
C MET A 57 -16.21 0.23 10.31
N GLU A 58 -16.43 -1.08 10.24
CA GLU A 58 -16.66 -1.93 11.41
C GLU A 58 -15.48 -1.89 12.39
N GLU A 59 -14.24 -2.02 11.90
CA GLU A 59 -13.03 -1.90 12.71
C GLU A 59 -12.92 -0.52 13.40
N ALA A 60 -13.26 0.56 12.69
CA ALA A 60 -13.25 1.91 13.25
C ALA A 60 -14.30 2.10 14.35
N LEU A 61 -15.52 1.61 14.13
CA LEU A 61 -16.60 1.65 15.12
C LEU A 61 -16.25 0.80 16.36
N ARG A 62 -15.70 -0.40 16.16
CA ARG A 62 -15.26 -1.28 17.25
C ARG A 62 -14.19 -0.60 18.10
N LYS A 63 -13.22 0.08 17.47
CA LYS A 63 -12.17 0.83 18.17
C LYS A 63 -12.70 2.06 18.91
N GLN A 64 -13.63 2.81 18.31
CA GLN A 64 -14.08 4.09 18.85
C GLN A 64 -15.12 3.94 19.96
N TYR A 65 -15.94 2.88 19.90
CA TYR A 65 -17.05 2.66 20.83
C TYR A 65 -16.88 1.41 21.70
N ALA A 66 -15.71 0.74 21.64
CA ALA A 66 -15.42 -0.50 22.38
C ALA A 66 -16.53 -1.55 22.24
N LEU A 67 -17.14 -1.63 21.04
CA LEU A 67 -18.32 -2.46 20.75
C LEU A 67 -18.06 -3.98 20.79
N ALA A 68 -16.84 -4.41 21.11
CA ALA A 68 -16.51 -5.81 21.37
C ALA A 68 -15.41 -5.89 22.46
N GLU A 69 -15.50 -6.88 23.35
CA GLU A 69 -14.41 -7.24 24.27
C GLU A 69 -13.17 -7.70 23.47
N GLU A 70 -11.97 -7.48 24.00
CA GLU A 70 -10.73 -8.01 23.42
C GLU A 70 -10.80 -9.54 23.32
N GLY A 71 -11.07 -10.09 22.14
CA GLY A 71 -11.05 -11.53 21.89
C GLY A 71 -12.15 -12.09 20.99
N GLU A 72 -13.19 -11.33 20.63
CA GLU A 72 -14.20 -11.79 19.68
C GLU A 72 -13.71 -11.68 18.23
N GLY A 73 -13.35 -12.81 17.63
CA GLY A 73 -12.97 -12.94 16.22
C GLY A 73 -14.13 -13.46 15.34
N LEU A 74 -14.13 -13.07 14.07
CA LEU A 74 -15.06 -13.57 13.06
C LEU A 74 -14.67 -15.03 12.67
N ILE A 75 -15.50 -16.01 13.03
CA ILE A 75 -15.32 -17.40 12.58
C ILE A 75 -16.05 -17.57 11.24
N ILE A 76 -15.29 -17.79 10.17
CA ILE A 76 -15.85 -18.16 8.85
C ILE A 76 -15.77 -19.68 8.74
N ILE A 77 -16.92 -20.35 8.84
CA ILE A 77 -17.04 -21.79 8.58
C ILE A 77 -17.17 -21.97 7.07
N VAL A 78 -16.16 -22.56 6.43
CA VAL A 78 -16.20 -22.93 5.01
C VAL A 78 -16.50 -24.41 4.92
N GLU A 79 -17.53 -24.79 4.16
CA GLU A 79 -17.79 -26.20 3.86
C GLU A 79 -16.62 -26.78 3.07
N PRO A 80 -16.09 -27.96 3.45
CA PRO A 80 -15.03 -28.60 2.68
C PRO A 80 -15.55 -28.85 1.25
N PRO A 81 -14.71 -28.64 0.22
CA PRO A 81 -15.10 -28.93 -1.14
C PRO A 81 -15.59 -30.38 -1.20
N ALA A 82 -16.78 -30.59 -1.79
CA ALA A 82 -17.37 -31.89 -1.94
C ALA A 82 -16.31 -32.86 -2.50
N ALA A 83 -15.98 -33.89 -1.72
CA ALA A 83 -14.98 -34.86 -2.09
C ALA A 83 -15.31 -35.39 -3.50
N GLU A 84 -14.35 -35.25 -4.42
CA GLU A 84 -14.53 -35.79 -5.76
C GLU A 84 -14.88 -37.27 -5.65
N PRO A 85 -15.86 -37.76 -6.44
CA PRO A 85 -16.17 -39.17 -6.44
C PRO A 85 -14.90 -39.92 -6.87
N VAL A 86 -14.31 -40.65 -5.92
CA VAL A 86 -13.26 -41.63 -6.20
C VAL A 86 -13.83 -42.60 -7.23
N HIS A 87 -13.50 -42.37 -8.50
CA HIS A 87 -13.78 -43.31 -9.57
C HIS A 87 -13.02 -44.59 -9.26
N ALA A 88 -13.73 -45.57 -8.71
CA ALA A 88 -13.25 -46.94 -8.63
C ALA A 88 -13.01 -47.42 -10.07
N THR A 89 -11.79 -47.26 -10.56
CA THR A 89 -11.28 -47.98 -11.73
C THR A 89 -10.97 -49.39 -11.27
N SER A 90 -12.01 -50.20 -11.13
CA SER A 90 -11.87 -51.64 -11.25
C SER A 90 -12.82 -52.02 -12.36
N SER A 91 -12.27 -52.10 -13.58
CA SER A 91 -13.03 -52.54 -14.73
C SER A 91 -13.33 -54.01 -14.54
N VAL A 92 -14.62 -54.38 -14.56
CA VAL A 92 -15.10 -55.78 -14.46
C VAL A 92 -14.34 -56.70 -15.44
N ARG A 93 -13.86 -56.14 -16.55
CA ARG A 93 -13.01 -56.81 -17.55
C ARG A 93 -11.65 -57.30 -17.01
N GLU A 94 -10.96 -56.53 -16.18
CA GLU A 94 -9.67 -56.93 -15.59
C GLU A 94 -9.82 -58.08 -14.58
N TRP A 95 -10.97 -58.13 -13.89
CA TRP A 95 -11.32 -59.24 -13.01
C TRP A 95 -11.58 -60.53 -13.82
N PHE A 96 -12.30 -60.44 -14.94
CA PHE A 96 -12.55 -61.60 -15.82
C PHE A 96 -11.27 -62.13 -16.49
N GLU A 97 -10.37 -61.25 -16.96
CA GLU A 97 -9.11 -61.67 -17.57
C GLU A 97 -8.20 -62.42 -16.59
N ASN A 98 -8.14 -61.99 -15.32
CA ASN A 98 -7.33 -62.67 -14.31
C ASN A 98 -7.88 -64.05 -13.90
N VAL A 99 -9.20 -64.25 -13.90
CA VAL A 99 -9.81 -65.55 -13.53
C VAL A 99 -9.63 -66.58 -14.64
N PHE A 100 -9.66 -66.16 -15.91
CA PHE A 100 -9.52 -67.08 -17.04
C PHE A 100 -8.07 -67.55 -17.26
N ASN A 101 -7.08 -66.72 -16.91
CA ASN A 101 -5.66 -67.06 -17.02
C ASN A 101 -5.16 -68.06 -15.95
N TRP A 102 -5.97 -68.35 -14.93
CA TRP A 102 -5.64 -69.30 -13.86
C TRP A 102 -6.13 -70.73 -14.16
N TRP A 103 -6.88 -70.92 -15.26
CA TRP A 103 -7.30 -72.23 -15.75
C TRP A 103 -6.38 -72.76 -16.84
#